data_AF-A0A7C2M939-F1
#
_entry.id   AF-A0A7C2M939-F1
#
_cell.length_a   1.000
_cell.length_b   1.000
_cell.length_c   1.000
_cell.angle_alpha   90.00
_cell.angle_beta   90.00
_cell.angle_gamma   90.00
#
_symmetry.space_group_name_H-M   'P 1'
#
loop_
_entity.id
_entity.type
_entity.pdbx_description
1 polymer ?
#
loop_
_entity_poly.entity_id
_entity_poly.type
_entity_poly.pdbx_seq_one_letter_code
_entity_poly.pdbx_strand_id
1 'polypeptide(L)'
;MHTTDIHSYADLENALQGKEKSFLFIYRRGSDQSECALKNLLQINAGNGIPLFTVDVSRVTDVHPRFGIRTAPSLVLLKRGQAVSIVKGCQTASHYESVLTGRGPGIAPADRQKKYRQVVVYTTPACTWCNTLKTYLKAHNVLFREVNVAADPSLAEAMVRKSGQQGVPQTEIDGQIVVGFDKARINQLLDLQ
;
A
#
# COMPACT_ATOMS: atom_id res chain seq x y z
N MET A 1 11.71 -13.40 -21.76
CA MET A 1 12.41 -12.78 -20.60
C MET A 1 13.57 -13.67 -20.21
N HIS A 2 14.69 -13.12 -19.74
CA HIS A 2 15.76 -13.93 -19.15
C HIS A 2 15.45 -14.15 -17.66
N THR A 3 15.19 -15.40 -17.28
CA THR A 3 14.99 -15.81 -15.89
C THR A 3 16.30 -16.30 -15.31
N THR A 4 16.66 -15.85 -14.13
CA THR A 4 17.85 -16.31 -13.41
C THR A 4 17.42 -16.97 -12.09
N ASP A 5 17.72 -18.26 -11.96
CA ASP A 5 17.45 -19.01 -10.73
C ASP A 5 18.45 -18.64 -9.65
N ILE A 6 17.92 -18.25 -8.49
CA ILE A 6 18.68 -17.81 -7.33
C ILE A 6 18.70 -18.93 -6.30
N HIS A 7 19.90 -19.25 -5.82
CA HIS A 7 20.15 -20.39 -4.94
C HIS A 7 20.41 -20.01 -3.47
N SER A 8 20.61 -18.72 -3.19
CA SER A 8 20.78 -18.18 -1.84
C SER A 8 20.52 -16.67 -1.82
N TYR A 9 20.40 -16.08 -0.64
CA TYR A 9 20.34 -14.63 -0.50
C TYR A 9 21.63 -13.93 -0.98
N ALA A 10 22.80 -14.54 -0.77
CA ALA A 10 24.06 -13.99 -1.25
C ALA A 10 24.13 -13.96 -2.78
N ASP A 11 23.63 -15.02 -3.43
CA ASP A 11 23.48 -15.10 -4.89
C ASP A 11 22.53 -14.00 -5.40
N LEU A 12 21.41 -13.78 -4.71
CA LEU A 12 20.49 -12.68 -5.01
C LEU A 12 21.18 -11.32 -4.88
N GLU A 13 21.89 -11.04 -3.79
CA GLU A 13 22.58 -9.76 -3.59
C GLU A 13 23.57 -9.48 -4.71
N ASN A 14 24.42 -10.46 -5.05
CA ASN A 14 25.36 -10.35 -6.15
C ASN A 14 24.64 -10.11 -7.48
N ALA A 15 23.55 -10.84 -7.72
CA ALA A 15 22.73 -10.67 -8.90
C ALA A 15 22.04 -9.30 -8.96
N LEU A 16 21.77 -8.66 -7.82
CA LEU A 16 21.16 -7.32 -7.75
C LEU A 16 22.16 -6.18 -7.93
N GLN A 17 23.48 -6.43 -7.80
CA GLN A 17 24.50 -5.39 -7.96
C GLN A 17 24.42 -4.75 -9.36
N GLY A 18 24.46 -3.41 -9.38
CA GLY A 18 24.40 -2.61 -10.61
C GLY A 18 23.02 -2.54 -11.28
N LYS A 19 21.97 -3.13 -10.71
CA LYS A 19 20.62 -3.13 -11.30
C LYS A 19 19.72 -2.11 -10.63
N GLU A 20 19.20 -1.16 -11.42
CA GLU A 20 18.27 -0.16 -10.91
C GLU A 20 16.91 -0.78 -10.57
N LYS A 21 16.43 -1.70 -11.43
CA LYS A 21 15.15 -2.41 -11.29
C LYS A 21 15.35 -3.88 -11.62
N SER A 22 14.67 -4.74 -10.87
CA SER A 22 14.60 -6.18 -11.12
C SER A 22 13.31 -6.75 -10.57
N PHE A 23 12.90 -7.91 -11.05
CA PHE A 23 11.80 -8.67 -10.48
C PHE A 23 12.33 -9.90 -9.75
N LEU A 24 11.69 -10.29 -8.66
CA LEU A 24 11.98 -11.50 -7.91
C LEU A 24 10.68 -12.28 -7.73
N PHE A 25 10.59 -13.44 -8.37
CA PHE A 25 9.47 -14.36 -8.27
C PHE A 25 9.80 -15.47 -7.27
N ILE A 26 9.08 -15.47 -6.15
CA ILE A 26 9.20 -16.46 -5.10
C ILE A 26 8.06 -17.46 -5.28
N TYR A 27 8.39 -18.73 -5.46
CA TYR A 27 7.43 -19.77 -5.74
C TYR A 27 7.76 -21.05 -4.96
N ARG A 28 6.77 -21.95 -4.84
CA ARG A 28 6.98 -23.28 -4.28
C ARG A 28 6.67 -24.31 -5.35
N ARG A 29 7.64 -25.14 -5.71
CA ARG A 29 7.42 -26.23 -6.68
C ARG A 29 6.37 -27.23 -6.16
N GLY A 30 5.49 -27.69 -7.06
CA GLY A 30 4.39 -28.60 -6.73
C GLY A 30 3.18 -27.91 -6.09
N SER A 31 3.09 -26.58 -6.17
CA SER A 31 1.90 -25.82 -5.76
C SER A 31 1.14 -25.35 -7.00
N ASP A 32 -0.13 -25.73 -7.11
CA ASP A 32 -1.02 -25.32 -8.23
C ASP A 32 -1.01 -23.81 -8.45
N GLN A 33 -1.03 -23.03 -7.35
CA GLN A 33 -0.98 -21.57 -7.40
C GLN A 33 0.36 -21.07 -7.98
N SER A 34 1.47 -21.70 -7.59
CA SER A 34 2.80 -21.34 -8.10
C SER A 34 2.98 -21.69 -9.58
N GLU A 35 2.46 -22.84 -10.00
CA GLU A 35 2.50 -23.28 -11.40
C GLU A 35 1.63 -22.41 -12.30
N CYS A 36 0.42 -22.08 -11.84
CA CYS A 36 -0.47 -21.11 -12.48
C CYS A 36 0.23 -19.75 -12.66
N ALA A 37 0.86 -19.23 -11.59
CA ALA A 37 1.55 -17.95 -11.63
C ALA A 37 2.76 -17.96 -12.60
N LEU A 38 3.57 -19.03 -12.56
CA LEU A 38 4.74 -19.17 -13.43
C LEU A 38 4.32 -19.25 -14.90
N LYS A 39 3.28 -20.03 -15.22
CA LYS A 39 2.73 -20.12 -16.59
C LYS A 39 2.29 -18.75 -17.10
N ASN A 40 1.55 -18.00 -16.31
CA ASN A 40 1.07 -16.67 -16.70
C ASN A 40 2.21 -15.65 -16.81
N LEU A 41 3.26 -15.76 -16.01
CA LEU A 41 4.45 -14.92 -16.10
C LEU A 41 5.29 -15.19 -17.35
N LEU A 42 5.49 -16.47 -17.69
CA LEU A 42 6.27 -16.88 -18.86
C LEU A 42 5.59 -16.53 -20.18
N GLN A 43 4.26 -16.40 -20.19
CA GLN A 43 3.49 -15.95 -21.36
C GLN A 43 3.73 -14.47 -21.70
N ILE A 44 4.34 -13.70 -20.79
CA ILE A 44 4.53 -12.26 -20.98
C ILE A 44 5.87 -12.02 -21.67
N ASN A 45 5.79 -11.47 -22.87
CA ASN A 45 6.94 -10.91 -23.55
C ASN A 45 7.23 -9.51 -22.97
N ALA A 46 7.75 -9.44 -21.74
CA ALA A 46 8.13 -8.17 -21.15
C ALA A 46 9.34 -7.61 -21.92
N GLY A 47 9.07 -6.75 -22.90
CA GLY A 47 10.06 -6.08 -23.76
C GLY A 47 10.91 -5.01 -23.06
N ASN A 48 11.10 -5.11 -21.73
CA ASN A 48 11.68 -4.03 -20.92
C ASN A 48 13.11 -4.29 -20.43
N GLY A 49 13.77 -5.40 -20.81
CA GLY A 49 15.15 -5.68 -20.38
C GLY A 49 15.37 -5.79 -18.86
N ILE A 50 14.29 -5.75 -18.06
CA ILE A 50 14.35 -5.88 -16.60
C ILE A 50 14.53 -7.37 -16.27
N PRO A 51 15.59 -7.74 -15.53
CA PRO A 51 15.86 -9.13 -15.19
C PRO A 51 14.83 -9.65 -14.20
N LEU A 52 14.42 -10.91 -14.41
CA LEU A 52 13.53 -11.65 -13.53
C LEU A 52 14.32 -12.74 -12.82
N PHE A 53 14.39 -12.65 -11.50
CA PHE A 53 14.98 -13.63 -10.62
C PHE A 53 13.90 -14.59 -10.12
N THR A 54 14.22 -15.86 -10.00
CA THR A 54 13.30 -16.92 -9.55
C THR A 54 13.87 -17.62 -8.33
N VAL A 55 13.06 -17.84 -7.30
CA VAL A 55 13.45 -18.50 -6.05
C VAL A 55 12.42 -19.56 -5.69
N ASP A 56 12.87 -20.80 -5.61
CA ASP A 56 12.07 -21.93 -5.15
C ASP A 56 12.20 -22.09 -3.64
N VAL A 57 11.15 -21.76 -2.88
CA VAL A 57 11.19 -21.84 -1.40
C VAL A 57 11.31 -23.26 -0.87
N SER A 58 11.11 -24.28 -1.70
CA SER A 58 11.39 -25.67 -1.31
C SER A 58 12.89 -25.96 -1.23
N ARG A 59 13.72 -25.14 -1.86
CA ARG A 59 15.19 -25.28 -1.91
C ARG A 59 15.91 -24.14 -1.20
N VAL A 60 15.34 -22.93 -1.22
CA VAL A 60 15.99 -21.70 -0.76
C VAL A 60 15.07 -20.96 0.22
N THR A 61 15.45 -20.95 1.50
CA THR A 61 14.59 -20.46 2.59
C THR A 61 15.04 -19.12 3.18
N ASP A 62 16.24 -18.65 2.86
CA ASP A 62 16.86 -17.44 3.41
C ASP A 62 16.46 -16.14 2.67
N VAL A 63 15.91 -16.25 1.46
CA VAL A 63 15.51 -15.10 0.63
C VAL A 63 14.16 -14.49 1.06
N HIS A 64 13.11 -15.30 1.17
CA HIS A 64 11.75 -14.80 1.39
C HIS A 64 11.54 -14.03 2.72
N PRO A 65 12.21 -14.38 3.85
CA PRO A 65 12.06 -13.63 5.10
C PRO A 65 12.61 -12.20 5.01
N ARG A 66 13.65 -11.98 4.19
CA ARG A 66 14.30 -10.67 4.01
C ARG A 66 13.36 -9.62 3.40
N PHE A 67 12.36 -10.08 2.66
CA PHE A 67 11.35 -9.23 2.04
C PHE A 67 9.99 -9.28 2.77
N GLY A 68 9.92 -9.93 3.94
CA GLY A 68 8.68 -10.08 4.72
C GLY A 68 7.62 -10.97 4.05
N ILE A 69 8.02 -11.85 3.14
CA ILE A 69 7.10 -12.68 2.35
C ILE A 69 6.85 -13.99 3.09
N ARG A 70 5.60 -14.22 3.47
CA ARG A 70 5.16 -15.43 4.21
C ARG A 70 4.40 -16.44 3.34
N THR A 71 4.05 -16.05 2.11
CA THR A 71 3.17 -16.81 1.23
C THR A 71 3.77 -16.88 -0.17
N ALA A 72 3.80 -18.07 -0.76
CA ALA A 72 4.16 -18.30 -2.16
C ALA A 72 2.90 -18.73 -2.94
N PRO A 73 2.75 -18.35 -4.22
CA PRO A 73 3.68 -17.55 -5.02
C PRO A 73 3.59 -16.04 -4.73
N SER A 74 4.71 -15.33 -4.88
CA SER A 74 4.78 -13.87 -4.79
C SER A 74 5.77 -13.32 -5.81
N LEU A 75 5.35 -12.35 -6.62
CA LEU A 75 6.22 -11.57 -7.51
C LEU A 75 6.54 -10.23 -6.85
N VAL A 76 7.83 -9.94 -6.72
CA VAL A 76 8.36 -8.74 -6.05
C VAL A 76 9.03 -7.86 -7.09
N LEU A 77 8.67 -6.57 -7.13
CA LEU A 77 9.47 -5.56 -7.81
C LEU A 77 10.55 -5.08 -6.84
N LEU A 78 11.81 -5.22 -7.25
CA LEU A 78 12.96 -4.70 -6.54
C LEU A 78 13.47 -3.44 -7.25
N LYS A 79 13.74 -2.38 -6.49
CA LYS A 79 14.44 -1.17 -6.96
C LYS A 79 15.67 -0.97 -6.11
N ARG A 80 16.86 -0.97 -6.72
CA ARG A 80 18.15 -0.89 -6.00
C ARG A 80 18.23 -1.90 -4.84
N GLY A 81 17.76 -3.13 -5.07
CA GLY A 81 17.73 -4.22 -4.10
C GLY A 81 16.63 -4.15 -3.03
N GLN A 82 15.82 -3.09 -2.98
CA GLN A 82 14.72 -2.95 -2.03
C GLN A 82 13.38 -3.34 -2.66
N ALA A 83 12.52 -4.04 -1.91
CA ALA A 83 11.18 -4.39 -2.37
C ALA A 83 10.27 -3.16 -2.44
N VAL A 84 9.80 -2.84 -3.64
CA VAL A 84 8.92 -1.71 -3.96
C VAL A 84 7.48 -2.15 -4.19
N SER A 85 7.21 -3.36 -4.66
CA SER A 85 5.82 -3.85 -4.74
C SER A 85 5.78 -5.37 -4.71
N ILE A 86 4.70 -5.93 -4.18
CA ILE A 86 4.52 -7.38 -4.07
C ILE A 86 3.15 -7.74 -4.64
N VAL A 87 3.15 -8.58 -5.66
CA VAL A 87 1.96 -9.22 -6.23
C VAL A 87 1.88 -10.63 -5.68
N LYS A 88 0.80 -10.96 -4.98
CA LYS A 88 0.61 -12.26 -4.32
C LYS A 88 -0.33 -13.15 -5.14
N GLY A 89 -0.07 -14.45 -5.10
CA GLY A 89 -0.93 -15.47 -5.70
C GLY A 89 -0.83 -15.56 -7.22
N CYS A 90 -1.60 -16.46 -7.82
CA CYS A 90 -1.73 -16.51 -9.27
C CYS A 90 -2.61 -15.38 -9.77
N GLN A 91 -2.04 -14.53 -10.63
CA GLN A 91 -2.76 -13.45 -11.32
C GLN A 91 -2.84 -13.75 -12.82
N THR A 92 -3.69 -13.00 -13.54
CA THR A 92 -3.79 -13.12 -15.01
C THR A 92 -2.53 -12.58 -15.69
N ALA A 93 -2.25 -13.05 -16.90
CA ALA A 93 -1.13 -12.54 -17.71
C ALA A 93 -1.22 -11.01 -17.92
N SER A 94 -2.43 -10.48 -18.15
CA SER A 94 -2.68 -9.04 -18.28
C SER A 94 -2.37 -8.27 -16.99
N HIS A 95 -2.69 -8.82 -15.82
CA HIS A 95 -2.36 -8.18 -14.55
C HIS A 95 -0.86 -8.14 -14.32
N TYR A 96 -0.16 -9.25 -14.56
CA TYR A 96 1.30 -9.29 -14.48
C TYR A 96 1.96 -8.35 -15.51
N GLU A 97 1.48 -8.32 -16.75
CA GLU A 97 2.00 -7.42 -17.79
C GLU A 97 1.87 -5.96 -17.37
N SER A 98 0.74 -5.61 -16.75
CA SER A 98 0.48 -4.27 -16.25
C SER A 98 1.46 -3.86 -15.13
N VAL A 99 1.86 -4.81 -14.28
CA VAL A 99 2.87 -4.61 -13.22
C VAL A 99 4.28 -4.53 -13.81
N LEU A 100 4.62 -5.42 -14.75
CA LEU A 100 5.92 -5.48 -15.42
C LEU A 100 6.19 -4.25 -16.31
N THR A 101 5.14 -3.66 -16.89
CA THR A 101 5.21 -2.48 -17.76
C THR A 101 5.09 -1.15 -17.01
N GLY A 102 4.81 -1.18 -15.69
CA GLY A 102 4.61 0.05 -14.93
C GLY A 102 3.28 0.75 -15.18
N ARG A 103 2.35 0.13 -15.94
CA ARG A 103 1.12 0.75 -16.48
C ARG A 103 -0.17 0.20 -15.84
N GLY A 104 -0.06 -0.65 -14.83
CA GLY A 104 -1.17 -1.43 -14.30
C GLY A 104 -1.88 -0.92 -13.06
N PRO A 105 -3.22 -1.13 -12.96
CA PRO A 105 -3.96 -1.03 -11.72
C PRO A 105 -3.59 -2.25 -10.85
N GLY A 106 -2.54 -2.11 -10.05
CA GLY A 106 -1.93 -3.25 -9.34
C GLY A 106 -0.51 -2.98 -8.85
N ILE A 107 0.11 -1.92 -9.35
CA ILE A 107 1.22 -1.27 -8.66
C ILE A 107 0.58 -0.55 -7.48
N ALA A 108 0.38 -1.26 -6.37
CA ALA A 108 0.48 -0.61 -5.08
C ALA A 108 1.98 -0.36 -4.90
N PRO A 109 2.48 0.87 -5.13
CA PRO A 109 3.83 1.18 -4.70
C PRO A 109 3.84 0.99 -3.17
N ALA A 110 4.75 0.15 -2.68
CA ALA A 110 5.24 0.18 -1.30
C ALA A 110 5.95 1.52 -1.00
N ASP A 111 5.97 2.44 -1.95
CA ASP A 111 6.25 3.85 -1.77
C ASP A 111 5.20 4.73 -2.48
N ARG A 112 3.98 4.77 -1.94
CA ARG A 112 3.66 6.03 -1.31
C ARG A 112 3.97 5.80 0.16
N GLN A 113 4.91 6.54 0.72
CA GLN A 113 4.57 7.22 1.96
C GLN A 113 3.28 8.02 1.70
N LYS A 114 2.12 7.34 1.70
CA LYS A 114 0.86 7.99 2.01
C LYS A 114 1.08 8.27 3.48
N LYS A 115 1.59 9.48 3.78
CA LYS A 115 1.66 9.98 5.14
C LYS A 115 0.24 9.82 5.65
N TYR A 116 -0.02 8.76 6.40
CA TYR A 116 -1.34 8.49 6.94
C TYR A 116 -1.49 9.55 8.00
N ARG A 117 -2.05 10.70 7.58
CA ARG A 117 -2.36 11.78 8.47
C ARG A 117 -3.28 11.20 9.53
N GLN A 118 -2.96 11.44 10.80
CA GLN A 118 -3.84 11.03 11.88
C GLN A 118 -5.06 11.95 11.81
N VAL A 119 -6.14 11.45 11.22
CA VAL A 119 -7.40 12.19 11.09
C VAL A 119 -8.39 11.69 12.12
N VAL A 120 -8.86 12.59 12.98
CA VAL A 120 -9.95 12.35 13.93
C VAL A 120 -11.10 13.29 13.59
N VAL A 121 -12.29 12.75 13.43
CA VAL A 121 -13.50 13.52 13.12
C VAL A 121 -14.41 13.48 14.34
N TYR A 122 -14.63 14.63 14.95
CA TYR A 122 -15.58 14.80 16.05
C TYR A 122 -16.98 15.08 15.49
N THR A 123 -17.95 14.24 15.87
CA THR A 123 -19.31 14.24 15.31
C THR A 123 -20.37 14.14 16.40
N THR A 124 -21.61 14.39 16.02
CA THR A 124 -22.81 14.00 16.77
C THR A 124 -23.81 13.31 15.82
N PRO A 125 -24.72 12.45 16.32
CA PRO A 125 -25.61 11.66 15.47
C PRO A 125 -26.55 12.49 14.58
N ALA A 126 -26.99 13.66 15.04
CA ALA A 126 -27.94 14.52 14.34
C ALA A 126 -27.28 15.57 13.42
N CYS A 127 -25.95 15.57 13.29
CA CYS A 127 -25.23 16.62 12.58
C CYS A 127 -25.12 16.34 11.07
N THR A 128 -25.91 17.05 10.26
CA THR A 128 -25.88 16.94 8.79
C THR A 128 -24.52 17.28 8.21
N TRP A 129 -23.87 18.34 8.70
CA TRP A 129 -22.54 18.76 8.24
C TRP A 129 -21.43 17.75 8.56
N CYS A 130 -21.58 16.98 9.64
CA CYS A 130 -20.67 15.90 9.99
C CYS A 130 -20.76 14.76 8.97
N ASN A 131 -21.95 14.46 8.45
CA ASN A 131 -22.12 13.49 7.37
C ASN A 131 -21.48 13.98 6.07
N THR A 132 -21.65 15.26 5.73
CA THR A 132 -20.99 15.87 4.55
C THR A 132 -19.47 15.74 4.63
N LEU A 133 -18.87 16.09 5.77
CA LEU A 133 -17.44 15.96 6.02
C LEU A 133 -16.96 14.50 5.90
N LYS A 134 -17.67 13.55 6.54
CA LYS A 134 -17.32 12.13 6.46
C LYS A 134 -17.39 11.59 5.02
N THR A 135 -18.43 11.96 4.28
CA THR A 135 -18.58 11.57 2.88
C THR A 135 -17.46 12.16 2.03
N TYR A 136 -17.09 13.42 2.27
CA TYR A 136 -15.97 14.07 1.59
C TYR A 136 -14.66 13.32 1.83
N LEU A 137 -14.31 13.04 3.09
CA LEU A 137 -13.10 12.29 3.44
C LEU A 137 -13.08 10.88 2.82
N LYS A 138 -14.22 10.18 2.83
CA LYS A 138 -14.37 8.86 2.17
C LYS A 138 -14.17 8.95 0.66
N ALA A 139 -14.75 9.95 -0.01
CA ALA A 139 -14.59 10.15 -1.44
C ALA A 139 -13.12 10.36 -1.85
N HIS A 140 -12.33 11.00 -0.97
CA HIS A 140 -10.88 11.20 -1.16
C HIS A 140 -10.01 10.06 -0.62
N ASN A 141 -10.59 8.92 -0.23
CA ASN A 141 -9.87 7.76 0.33
C ASN A 141 -8.99 8.14 1.54
N VAL A 142 -9.49 9.04 2.39
CA VAL A 142 -8.85 9.43 3.66
C VAL A 142 -9.40 8.55 4.76
N LEU A 143 -8.50 7.85 5.46
CA LEU A 143 -8.85 7.09 6.66
C LEU A 143 -8.98 8.05 7.85
N PHE A 144 -10.03 7.91 8.65
CA PHE A 144 -10.24 8.72 9.84
C PHE A 144 -10.88 7.91 10.96
N ARG A 145 -10.65 8.34 12.20
CA ARG A 145 -11.35 7.84 13.38
C ARG A 145 -12.52 8.76 13.69
N GLU A 146 -13.73 8.23 13.72
CA GLU A 146 -14.91 8.97 14.16
C GLU A 146 -14.99 8.96 15.69
N VAL A 147 -15.29 10.12 16.28
CA VAL A 147 -15.50 10.31 17.71
C VAL A 147 -16.85 10.98 17.90
N ASN A 148 -17.83 10.23 18.38
CA ASN A 148 -19.12 10.80 18.74
C ASN A 148 -19.02 11.49 20.11
N VAL A 149 -18.97 12.82 20.12
CA VAL A 149 -18.85 13.60 21.36
C VAL A 149 -20.15 13.67 22.16
N ALA A 150 -21.29 13.29 21.56
CA ALA A 150 -22.56 13.20 22.30
C ALA A 150 -22.66 11.92 23.15
N ALA A 151 -21.78 10.94 22.92
CA ALA A 151 -21.79 9.68 23.67
C ALA A 151 -21.13 9.81 25.05
N ASP A 152 -20.19 10.76 25.22
CA ASP A 152 -19.43 10.93 26.45
C ASP A 152 -19.05 12.43 26.64
N PRO A 153 -19.51 13.08 27.72
CA PRO A 153 -19.16 14.47 28.03
C PRO A 153 -17.66 14.74 28.10
N SER A 154 -16.84 13.77 28.53
CA SER A 154 -15.39 13.93 28.62
C SER A 154 -14.74 14.09 27.23
N LEU A 155 -15.31 13.47 26.19
CA LEU A 155 -14.85 13.63 24.80
C LEU A 155 -15.21 15.01 24.25
N ALA A 156 -16.37 15.54 24.63
CA ALA A 156 -16.77 16.91 24.28
C ALA A 156 -15.84 17.94 24.96
N GLU A 157 -15.54 17.76 26.25
CA GLU A 157 -14.58 18.61 26.96
C GLU A 157 -13.18 18.54 26.34
N ALA A 158 -12.69 17.34 25.99
CA ALA A 158 -11.39 17.18 25.35
C ALA A 158 -11.35 17.87 23.97
N MET A 159 -12.43 17.77 23.19
CA MET A 159 -12.56 18.49 21.92
C MET A 159 -12.49 20.01 22.13
N VAL A 160 -13.26 20.54 23.09
CA VAL A 160 -13.29 21.99 23.42
C VAL A 160 -11.92 22.46 23.91
N ARG A 161 -11.23 21.69 24.75
CA ARG A 161 -9.88 22.05 25.22
C ARG A 161 -8.87 22.15 24.07
N LYS A 162 -9.01 21.32 23.03
CA LYS A 162 -8.14 21.35 21.85
C LYS A 162 -8.46 22.51 20.90
N SER A 163 -9.74 22.81 20.70
CA SER A 163 -10.18 23.74 19.64
C SER A 163 -10.64 25.11 20.13
N GLY A 164 -10.92 25.23 21.42
CA GLY A 164 -11.63 26.38 22.01
C GLY A 164 -13.11 26.45 21.63
N GLN A 165 -13.65 25.45 20.94
CA GLN A 165 -14.99 25.50 20.33
C GLN A 165 -15.83 24.26 20.70
N GLN A 166 -17.11 24.48 20.99
CA GLN A 166 -18.07 23.41 21.35
C GLN A 166 -18.78 22.79 20.13
N GLY A 167 -18.84 23.50 19.00
CA GLY A 167 -19.60 23.07 17.83
C GLY A 167 -18.92 21.96 17.03
N VAL A 168 -19.71 21.01 16.53
CA VAL A 168 -19.30 20.01 15.52
C VAL A 168 -19.79 20.43 14.12
N PRO A 169 -19.16 19.97 13.02
CA PRO A 169 -18.02 19.05 12.94
C PRO A 169 -16.70 19.72 13.33
N GLN A 170 -15.76 18.93 13.86
CA GLN A 170 -14.36 19.33 13.98
C GLN A 170 -13.47 18.20 13.49
N THR A 171 -12.39 18.54 12.78
CA THR A 171 -11.42 17.57 12.28
C THR A 171 -10.04 17.86 12.87
N GLU A 172 -9.45 16.90 13.54
CA GLU A 172 -8.04 16.94 13.93
C GLU A 172 -7.21 16.22 12.88
N ILE A 173 -6.22 16.90 12.30
CA ILE A 173 -5.32 16.35 11.28
C ILE A 173 -3.89 16.57 11.76
N ASP A 174 -3.19 15.50 12.13
CA ASP A 174 -1.82 15.56 12.70
C ASP A 174 -1.71 16.56 13.88
N GLY A 175 -2.73 16.61 14.73
CA GLY A 175 -2.79 17.52 15.88
C GLY A 175 -3.28 18.94 15.57
N GLN A 176 -3.55 19.27 14.30
CA GLN A 176 -4.14 20.56 13.93
C GLN A 176 -5.66 20.44 13.85
N ILE A 177 -6.37 21.34 14.54
CA ILE A 177 -7.84 21.35 14.52
C ILE A 177 -8.35 22.24 13.38
N VAL A 178 -9.32 21.71 12.63
CA VAL A 178 -10.18 22.43 11.71
C VAL A 178 -11.61 22.40 12.25
N VAL A 179 -12.19 23.57 12.49
CA VAL A 179 -13.57 23.70 12.95
C VAL A 179 -14.50 23.87 11.75
N GLY A 180 -15.62 23.15 11.75
CA GLY A 180 -16.58 23.13 10.65
C GLY A 180 -16.11 22.31 9.45
N PHE A 181 -16.80 22.50 8.32
CA PHE A 181 -16.44 21.91 7.03
C PHE A 181 -15.65 22.92 6.17
N ASP A 182 -14.45 23.28 6.61
CA ASP A 182 -13.54 24.11 5.83
C ASP A 182 -12.78 23.26 4.81
N LYS A 183 -13.35 23.13 3.61
CA LYS A 183 -12.79 22.33 2.52
C LYS A 183 -11.38 22.79 2.15
N ALA A 184 -11.10 24.09 2.11
CA ALA A 184 -9.81 24.62 1.70
C ALA A 184 -8.72 24.24 2.71
N ARG A 185 -9.02 24.41 4.01
CA ARG A 185 -8.09 24.03 5.08
C ARG A 185 -7.88 22.52 5.15
N ILE A 186 -8.93 21.73 5.03
CA ILE A 186 -8.85 20.27 5.00
C ILE A 186 -7.99 19.80 3.83
N ASN A 187 -8.19 20.38 2.65
CA ASN A 187 -7.41 20.06 1.46
C ASN A 187 -5.93 20.37 1.64
N GLN A 188 -5.62 21.54 2.20
CA GLN A 188 -4.25 21.93 2.49
C GLN A 188 -3.58 20.97 3.48
N LEU A 189 -4.28 20.52 4.52
CA LEU A 189 -3.70 19.65 5.56
C LEU A 189 -3.58 18.18 5.14
N LEU A 190 -4.43 17.75 4.21
CA LEU A 190 -4.46 16.38 3.69
C LEU A 190 -3.82 16.26 2.31
N ASP A 191 -3.22 17.34 1.81
CA ASP A 191 -2.58 17.41 0.49
C ASP A 191 -3.55 16.98 -0.64
N LEU A 192 -4.82 17.40 -0.55
CA LEU A 192 -5.88 17.14 -1.54
C LEU A 192 -5.93 18.30 -2.54
N GLN A 193 -5.91 17.98 -3.84
CA GLN A 193 -6.02 18.94 -4.95
C GLN A 193 -7.49 19.28 -5.25
#